data_AF-E9NNN2-F1
#
_entry.id   AF-E9NNN2-F1
#
_cell.length_a   1.000
_cell.length_b   1.000
_cell.length_c   1.000
_cell.angle_alpha   90.00
_cell.angle_beta   90.00
_cell.angle_gamma   90.00
#
_symmetry.space_group_name_H-M   'P 1'
#
loop_
_entity.id
_entity.type
_entity.pdbx_description
1 polymer ?
#
loop_
_entity_poly.entity_id
_entity_poly.type
_entity_poly.pdbx_seq_one_letter_code
_entity_poly.pdbx_strand_id
1 'polypeptide(L)'
;LVKVMWDFAISIESTINDWKKTPWKKIDIEAMDQECKKFGRELRGLDPTMRTWDPFIFMEASLKNLMTSLRAVTELQNPAIRDRHWVELMQTTQVKFSMDDSTTLKYLIDLNLHEYEEEVKSIVEKSVKEMNMEKQLRDIAAAWAGMEFGVEVHERTGIKLLKASEEMIEILEDHQAQLQNMTSSKYVAFFLQEVSSWQQKLSNADQIIGSWFEVQRKWQYLESIFIGSEDIRSQLPEDSKRFDYIDREFRALLAQMNSDRNVVRSTNRSGSKLYDHLEILLKMLLLCEKALNDYLETKRLSYPRFYFVSSADLLDILSNGNNPAMVSRHLTKLYDSVGKLNLIAGTRQAAGMIAKELEEYVAFIQNCDCSGKVEVWLNRVTDKMRETLRDQLKRS
;
A
#
# COMPACT_ATOMS: atom_id res chain seq x y z
N LEU A 1 -27.76 15.66 -70.57
CA LEU A 1 -27.95 14.86 -69.35
C LEU A 1 -26.92 13.73 -69.24
N VAL A 2 -26.89 12.74 -70.15
CA VAL A 2 -25.91 11.63 -70.13
C VAL A 2 -24.45 12.09 -70.06
N LYS A 3 -24.03 13.04 -70.93
CA LYS A 3 -22.68 13.61 -70.90
C LYS A 3 -22.32 14.23 -69.54
N VAL A 4 -23.25 14.97 -68.94
CA VAL A 4 -23.05 15.64 -67.64
C VAL A 4 -22.82 14.61 -66.52
N MET A 5 -23.59 13.52 -66.51
CA MET A 5 -23.44 12.45 -65.53
C MET A 5 -22.08 11.74 -65.66
N TRP A 6 -21.65 11.44 -66.90
CA TRP A 6 -20.36 10.80 -67.15
C TRP A 6 -19.17 11.73 -66.88
N ASP A 7 -19.24 13.00 -67.27
CA ASP A 7 -18.19 13.99 -66.97
C ASP A 7 -18.00 14.13 -65.44
N PHE A 8 -19.10 14.13 -64.68
CA PHE A 8 -19.07 14.19 -63.22
C PHE A 8 -18.52 12.90 -62.58
N ALA A 9 -18.93 11.72 -63.09
CA ALA A 9 -18.39 10.44 -62.64
C ALA A 9 -16.87 10.33 -62.86
N ILE A 10 -16.38 10.74 -64.04
CA ILE A 10 -14.95 10.77 -64.36
C ILE A 10 -14.19 11.73 -63.43
N SER A 11 -14.77 12.89 -63.13
CA SER A 11 -14.15 13.86 -62.20
C SER A 11 -13.97 13.28 -60.80
N ILE A 12 -15.00 12.62 -60.26
CA ILE A 12 -14.92 11.97 -58.95
C ILE A 12 -13.88 10.83 -59.00
N GLU A 13 -13.94 9.98 -60.01
CA GLU A 13 -13.04 8.83 -60.14
C GLU A 13 -11.57 9.27 -60.29
N SER A 14 -11.30 10.33 -61.05
CA SER A 14 -9.96 10.92 -61.17
C SER A 14 -9.44 11.42 -59.83
N THR A 15 -10.27 12.13 -59.07
CA THR A 15 -9.89 12.66 -57.74
C THR A 15 -9.59 11.52 -56.77
N ILE A 16 -10.44 10.49 -56.73
CA ILE A 16 -10.23 9.29 -55.91
C ILE A 16 -8.95 8.57 -56.32
N ASN A 17 -8.66 8.46 -57.61
CA ASN A 17 -7.45 7.82 -58.11
C ASN A 17 -6.17 8.58 -57.75
N ASP A 18 -6.24 9.90 -57.61
CA ASP A 18 -5.12 10.69 -57.10
C ASP A 18 -4.95 10.53 -55.59
N TRP A 19 -6.04 10.53 -54.82
CA TRP A 19 -5.99 10.27 -53.38
C TRP A 19 -5.42 8.89 -53.07
N LYS A 20 -5.75 7.88 -53.87
CA LYS A 20 -5.21 6.52 -53.77
C LYS A 20 -3.68 6.47 -53.79
N LYS A 21 -3.00 7.44 -54.42
CA LYS A 21 -1.54 7.54 -54.50
C LYS A 21 -0.91 8.22 -53.27
N THR A 22 -1.71 8.83 -52.39
CA THR A 22 -1.22 9.56 -51.22
C THR A 22 -0.63 8.59 -50.18
N PRO A 23 0.62 8.79 -49.72
CA PRO A 23 1.22 7.99 -48.66
C PRO A 23 0.48 8.15 -47.33
N TRP A 24 0.39 7.09 -46.52
CA TRP A 24 -0.30 7.03 -45.22
C TRP A 24 -0.05 8.24 -44.32
N LYS A 25 1.24 8.62 -44.17
CA LYS A 25 1.68 9.74 -43.33
C LYS A 25 1.26 11.12 -43.84
N LYS A 26 0.84 11.23 -45.10
CA LYS A 26 0.43 12.48 -45.77
C LYS A 26 -1.06 12.52 -46.08
N ILE A 27 -1.84 11.53 -45.63
CA ILE A 27 -3.28 11.50 -45.84
C ILE A 27 -3.91 12.61 -44.98
N ASP A 28 -4.43 13.63 -45.65
CA ASP A 28 -5.26 14.67 -45.06
C ASP A 28 -6.73 14.24 -45.13
N ILE A 29 -7.20 13.59 -44.08
CA ILE A 29 -8.54 13.01 -44.06
C ILE A 29 -9.61 14.10 -43.94
N GLU A 30 -9.31 15.23 -43.31
CA GLU A 30 -10.26 16.33 -43.18
C GLU A 30 -10.54 16.96 -44.55
N ALA A 31 -9.49 17.22 -45.34
CA ALA A 31 -9.65 17.70 -46.71
C ALA A 31 -10.40 16.70 -47.60
N MET A 32 -10.08 15.40 -47.49
CA MET A 32 -10.74 14.34 -48.27
C MET A 32 -12.22 14.17 -47.89
N ASP A 33 -12.58 14.23 -46.60
CA ASP A 33 -13.98 14.16 -46.13
C ASP A 33 -14.79 15.40 -46.58
N GLN A 34 -14.18 16.59 -46.54
CA GLN A 34 -14.81 17.82 -47.03
C GLN A 34 -15.10 17.76 -48.54
N GLU A 35 -14.15 17.28 -49.35
CA GLU A 35 -14.36 17.09 -50.78
C GLU A 35 -15.39 15.98 -51.08
N CYS A 36 -15.39 14.86 -50.35
CA CYS A 36 -16.45 13.84 -50.47
C CYS A 36 -17.85 14.42 -50.19
N LYS A 37 -18.00 15.24 -49.15
CA LYS A 37 -19.25 15.95 -48.83
C LYS A 37 -19.66 16.93 -49.92
N LYS A 38 -18.69 17.60 -50.55
CA LYS A 38 -18.91 18.50 -51.68
C LYS A 38 -19.40 17.72 -52.92
N PHE A 39 -18.73 16.64 -53.30
CA PHE A 39 -19.20 15.76 -54.38
C PHE A 39 -20.60 15.22 -54.10
N GLY A 40 -20.92 14.83 -52.87
CA GLY A 40 -22.27 14.40 -52.50
C GLY A 40 -23.33 15.51 -52.57
N ARG A 41 -22.97 16.79 -52.37
CA ARG A 41 -23.88 17.93 -52.58
C ARG A 41 -24.10 18.19 -54.07
N GLU A 42 -23.03 18.20 -54.85
CA GLU A 42 -23.06 18.41 -56.30
C GLU A 42 -23.83 17.29 -57.01
N LEU A 43 -23.61 16.03 -56.63
CA LEU A 43 -24.35 14.87 -57.13
C LEU A 43 -25.87 15.04 -56.89
N ARG A 44 -26.27 15.44 -55.69
CA ARG A 44 -27.70 15.67 -55.36
C ARG A 44 -28.31 16.88 -56.09
N GLY A 45 -27.49 17.83 -56.52
CA GLY A 45 -27.87 18.99 -57.31
C GLY A 45 -28.06 18.71 -58.81
N LEU A 46 -27.69 17.52 -59.29
CA LEU A 46 -27.99 17.07 -60.65
C LEU A 46 -29.49 16.87 -60.88
N ASP A 47 -29.88 16.78 -62.16
CA ASP A 47 -31.27 16.63 -62.57
C ASP A 47 -31.94 15.43 -61.88
N PRO A 48 -33.12 15.58 -61.26
CA PRO A 48 -33.79 14.52 -60.51
C PRO A 48 -34.03 13.23 -61.31
N THR A 49 -34.16 13.33 -62.64
CA THR A 49 -34.35 12.17 -63.53
C THR A 49 -33.12 11.26 -63.59
N MET A 50 -31.93 11.78 -63.26
CA MET A 50 -30.69 10.99 -63.21
C MET A 50 -30.59 10.10 -61.97
N ARG A 51 -31.37 10.35 -60.92
CA ARG A 51 -31.25 9.63 -59.64
C ARG A 51 -31.60 8.14 -59.75
N THR A 52 -32.38 7.77 -60.76
CA THR A 52 -32.74 6.38 -61.05
C THR A 52 -31.75 5.69 -61.99
N TRP A 53 -30.76 6.42 -62.51
CA TRP A 53 -29.79 5.86 -63.44
C TRP A 53 -28.71 5.09 -62.67
N ASP A 54 -28.32 3.92 -63.18
CA ASP A 54 -27.30 3.08 -62.55
C ASP A 54 -25.99 3.83 -62.23
N PRO A 55 -25.45 4.70 -63.11
CA PRO A 55 -24.25 5.48 -62.78
C PRO A 55 -24.44 6.39 -61.57
N PHE A 56 -25.62 6.99 -61.40
CA PHE A 56 -25.89 7.86 -60.24
C PHE A 56 -25.86 7.05 -58.95
N ILE A 57 -26.60 5.93 -58.93
CA ILE A 57 -26.70 5.03 -57.78
C ILE A 57 -25.32 4.49 -57.41
N PHE A 58 -24.53 4.07 -58.41
CA PHE A 58 -23.17 3.59 -58.21
C PHE A 58 -22.24 4.66 -57.61
N MET A 59 -22.30 5.90 -58.13
CA MET A 59 -21.47 7.00 -57.63
C MET A 59 -21.87 7.42 -56.20
N GLU A 60 -23.16 7.45 -55.90
CA GLU A 60 -23.65 7.76 -54.56
C GLU A 60 -23.19 6.69 -53.55
N ALA A 61 -23.32 5.41 -53.90
CA ALA A 61 -22.84 4.30 -53.07
C ALA A 61 -21.32 4.35 -52.89
N SER A 62 -20.56 4.60 -53.98
CA SER A 62 -19.10 4.69 -53.94
C SER A 62 -18.61 5.84 -53.05
N LEU A 63 -19.24 7.02 -53.14
CA LEU A 63 -18.94 8.15 -52.26
C LEU A 63 -19.27 7.83 -50.80
N LYS A 64 -20.39 7.16 -50.54
CA LYS A 64 -20.78 6.75 -49.18
C LYS A 64 -19.78 5.76 -48.59
N ASN A 65 -19.40 4.73 -49.33
CA ASN A 65 -18.42 3.73 -48.88
C ASN A 65 -17.03 4.35 -48.68
N LEU A 66 -16.64 5.29 -49.54
CA LEU A 66 -15.40 6.03 -49.38
C LEU A 66 -15.41 6.89 -48.10
N MET A 67 -16.50 7.61 -47.82
CA MET A 67 -16.64 8.39 -46.58
C MET A 67 -16.54 7.49 -45.33
N THR A 68 -17.18 6.32 -45.33
CA THR A 68 -17.06 5.36 -44.22
C THR A 68 -15.62 4.84 -44.09
N SER A 69 -14.99 4.48 -45.20
CA SER A 69 -13.60 3.99 -45.20
C SER A 69 -12.61 5.06 -44.73
N LEU A 70 -12.83 6.33 -45.12
CA LEU A 70 -12.02 7.46 -44.66
C LEU A 70 -12.14 7.67 -43.14
N ARG A 71 -13.34 7.51 -42.57
CA ARG A 71 -13.52 7.57 -41.10
C ARG A 71 -12.78 6.44 -40.38
N ALA A 72 -12.88 5.22 -40.88
CA ALA A 72 -12.12 4.08 -40.35
C ALA A 72 -10.61 4.34 -40.42
N VAL A 73 -10.12 4.94 -41.52
CA VAL A 73 -8.73 5.38 -41.67
C VAL A 73 -8.36 6.44 -40.62
N THR A 74 -9.25 7.39 -40.29
CA THR A 74 -9.02 8.36 -39.22
C THR A 74 -8.83 7.69 -37.87
N GLU A 75 -9.69 6.74 -37.54
CA GLU A 75 -9.56 5.99 -36.28
C GLU A 75 -8.26 5.19 -36.25
N LEU A 76 -7.87 4.59 -37.39
CA LEU A 76 -6.63 3.83 -37.53
C LEU A 76 -5.35 4.68 -37.52
N GLN A 77 -5.44 6.00 -37.68
CA GLN A 77 -4.29 6.90 -37.49
C GLN A 77 -3.96 7.15 -36.01
N ASN A 78 -4.73 6.61 -35.07
CA ASN A 78 -4.47 6.76 -33.65
C ASN A 78 -3.07 6.24 -33.26
N PRO A 79 -2.24 7.03 -32.56
CA PRO A 79 -0.87 6.64 -32.19
C PRO A 79 -0.79 5.46 -31.19
N ALA A 80 -1.91 5.09 -30.58
CA ALA A 80 -2.03 3.90 -29.73
C ALA A 80 -1.95 2.60 -30.54
N ILE A 81 -2.18 2.65 -31.85
CA ILE A 81 -2.08 1.49 -32.73
C ILE A 81 -0.61 1.06 -32.88
N ARG A 82 -0.42 -0.25 -32.92
CA ARG A 82 0.87 -0.95 -32.91
C ARG A 82 0.75 -2.14 -33.86
N ASP A 83 1.88 -2.74 -34.22
CA ASP A 83 1.94 -3.84 -35.19
C ASP A 83 0.97 -4.99 -34.86
N ARG A 84 0.78 -5.33 -33.58
CA ARG A 84 -0.18 -6.35 -33.14
C ARG A 84 -1.64 -6.03 -33.53
N HIS A 85 -2.03 -4.76 -33.44
CA HIS A 85 -3.38 -4.31 -33.82
C HIS A 85 -3.56 -4.33 -35.34
N TRP A 86 -2.50 -4.03 -36.09
CA TRP A 86 -2.51 -4.21 -37.55
C TRP A 86 -2.63 -5.67 -37.95
N VAL A 87 -1.96 -6.58 -37.24
CA VAL A 87 -2.12 -8.03 -37.45
C VAL A 87 -3.54 -8.50 -37.15
N GLU A 88 -4.16 -8.00 -36.08
CA GLU A 88 -5.57 -8.28 -35.75
C GLU A 88 -6.50 -7.75 -36.86
N LEU A 89 -6.28 -6.53 -37.36
CA LEU A 89 -7.05 -5.97 -38.47
C LEU A 89 -6.92 -6.80 -39.75
N MET A 90 -5.72 -7.28 -40.08
CA MET A 90 -5.47 -8.15 -41.23
C MET A 90 -6.19 -9.50 -41.11
N GLN A 91 -6.27 -10.04 -39.90
CA GLN A 91 -7.02 -11.29 -39.65
C GLN A 91 -8.52 -11.07 -39.80
N THR A 92 -9.04 -9.93 -39.36
CA THR A 92 -10.47 -9.60 -39.50
C THR A 92 -10.85 -9.36 -40.96
N THR A 93 -10.06 -8.56 -41.68
CA THR A 93 -10.33 -8.20 -43.08
C THR A 93 -9.93 -9.31 -44.08
N GLN A 94 -9.20 -10.33 -43.63
CA GLN A 94 -8.63 -11.40 -44.47
C GLN A 94 -7.67 -10.91 -45.57
N VAL A 95 -7.17 -9.67 -45.45
CA VAL A 95 -6.20 -9.08 -46.37
C VAL A 95 -4.85 -8.96 -45.69
N LYS A 96 -3.80 -9.45 -46.36
CA LYS A 96 -2.43 -9.32 -45.88
C LYS A 96 -1.78 -8.08 -46.47
N PHE A 97 -1.27 -7.19 -45.62
CA PHE A 97 -0.45 -6.05 -46.00
C PHE A 97 0.66 -5.82 -44.97
N SER A 98 1.60 -4.93 -45.29
CA SER A 98 2.61 -4.49 -44.33
C SER A 98 2.52 -2.98 -44.25
N MET A 99 2.37 -2.44 -43.04
CA MET A 99 2.42 -1.00 -42.82
C MET A 99 3.88 -0.56 -42.87
N ASP A 100 4.28 -0.01 -44.01
CA ASP A 100 5.60 0.56 -44.24
C ASP A 100 5.50 2.01 -44.77
N ASP A 101 6.63 2.67 -44.96
CA ASP A 101 6.67 4.03 -45.50
C ASP A 101 6.12 4.15 -46.94
N SER A 102 5.92 3.02 -47.62
CA SER A 102 5.35 2.93 -48.97
C SER A 102 3.83 2.72 -48.97
N THR A 103 3.21 2.52 -47.80
CA THR A 103 1.78 2.28 -47.68
C THR A 103 1.00 3.52 -48.12
N THR A 104 0.15 3.36 -49.13
CA THR A 104 -0.70 4.42 -49.70
C THR A 104 -2.16 4.24 -49.32
N LEU A 105 -2.97 5.30 -49.43
CA LEU A 105 -4.43 5.24 -49.21
C LEU A 105 -5.11 4.14 -50.03
N LYS A 106 -4.59 3.83 -51.24
CA LYS A 106 -5.08 2.71 -52.05
C LYS A 106 -5.17 1.40 -51.26
N TYR A 107 -4.12 1.03 -50.54
CA TYR A 107 -4.09 -0.23 -49.81
C TYR A 107 -5.19 -0.28 -48.75
N LEU A 108 -5.57 0.86 -48.17
CA LEU A 108 -6.58 0.94 -47.11
C LEU A 108 -8.01 0.99 -47.66
N ILE A 109 -8.19 1.61 -48.83
CA ILE A 109 -9.47 1.54 -49.55
C ILE A 109 -9.73 0.12 -50.04
N ASP A 110 -8.69 -0.57 -50.51
CA ASP A 110 -8.78 -1.96 -51.00
C ASP A 110 -9.07 -2.97 -49.86
N LEU A 111 -8.99 -2.56 -48.58
CA LEU A 111 -9.43 -3.36 -47.42
C LEU A 111 -10.95 -3.38 -47.22
N ASN A 112 -11.71 -2.62 -48.01
CA ASN A 112 -13.15 -2.47 -47.83
C ASN A 112 -13.54 -2.16 -46.37
N LEU A 113 -12.83 -1.23 -45.73
CA LEU A 113 -13.03 -0.89 -44.30
C LEU A 113 -14.47 -0.50 -43.95
N HIS A 114 -15.25 -0.06 -44.95
CA HIS A 114 -16.68 0.21 -44.80
C HIS A 114 -17.53 -1.03 -44.45
N GLU A 115 -17.04 -2.25 -44.69
CA GLU A 115 -17.68 -3.49 -44.29
C GLU A 115 -17.29 -3.94 -42.86
N TYR A 116 -16.26 -3.31 -42.27
CA TYR A 116 -15.66 -3.70 -40.99
C TYR A 116 -15.56 -2.52 -40.00
N GLU A 117 -16.51 -1.57 -40.07
CA GLU A 117 -16.47 -0.32 -39.29
C GLU A 117 -16.45 -0.59 -37.77
N GLU A 118 -17.29 -1.51 -37.29
CA GLU A 118 -17.38 -1.85 -35.87
C GLU A 118 -16.12 -2.58 -35.38
N GLU A 119 -15.54 -3.45 -36.20
CA GLU A 119 -14.30 -4.15 -35.87
C GLU A 119 -13.11 -3.20 -35.83
N VAL A 120 -13.00 -2.27 -36.78
CA VAL A 120 -11.97 -1.21 -36.76
C VAL A 120 -12.08 -0.40 -35.47
N LYS A 121 -13.30 0.06 -35.14
CA LYS A 121 -13.55 0.83 -33.93
C LYS A 121 -13.20 0.06 -32.66
N SER A 122 -13.54 -1.23 -32.61
CA SER A 122 -13.19 -2.12 -31.50
C SER A 122 -11.67 -2.29 -31.35
N ILE A 123 -10.93 -2.46 -32.45
CA ILE A 123 -9.46 -2.55 -32.44
C ILE A 123 -8.84 -1.22 -31.97
N VAL A 124 -9.36 -0.09 -32.44
CA VAL A 124 -8.89 1.24 -32.03
C VAL A 124 -9.16 1.46 -30.55
N GLU A 125 -10.37 1.14 -30.05
CA GLU A 125 -10.71 1.24 -28.63
C GLU A 125 -9.78 0.37 -27.77
N LYS A 126 -9.57 -0.88 -28.18
CA LYS A 126 -8.61 -1.80 -27.54
C LYS A 126 -7.21 -1.19 -27.48
N SER A 127 -6.71 -0.64 -28.59
CA SER A 127 -5.38 -0.04 -28.66
C SER A 127 -5.20 1.13 -27.68
N VAL A 128 -6.22 1.99 -27.56
CA VAL A 128 -6.21 3.14 -26.64
C VAL A 128 -6.21 2.66 -25.19
N LYS A 129 -7.01 1.63 -24.87
CA LYS A 129 -7.04 1.04 -23.52
C LYS A 129 -5.72 0.37 -23.16
N GLU A 130 -5.13 -0.36 -24.10
CA GLU A 130 -3.79 -0.96 -23.95
C GLU A 130 -2.70 0.09 -23.73
N MET A 131 -2.69 1.18 -24.50
CA MET A 131 -1.73 2.27 -24.33
C MET A 131 -1.84 2.93 -22.94
N ASN A 132 -3.07 3.10 -22.44
CA ASN A 132 -3.30 3.61 -21.09
C ASN A 132 -2.79 2.65 -20.01
N MET A 133 -3.01 1.34 -20.15
CA MET A 133 -2.44 0.34 -19.23
C MET A 133 -0.92 0.38 -19.24
N GLU A 134 -0.30 0.43 -20.44
CA GLU A 134 1.16 0.52 -20.58
C GLU A 134 1.71 1.76 -19.86
N LYS A 135 1.03 2.90 -19.98
CA LYS A 135 1.39 4.12 -19.26
C LYS A 135 1.28 3.92 -17.74
N GLN A 136 0.15 3.41 -17.25
CA GLN A 136 -0.04 3.17 -15.81
C GLN A 136 1.00 2.20 -15.24
N LEU A 137 1.31 1.11 -15.95
CA LEU A 137 2.35 0.16 -15.55
C LEU A 137 3.74 0.81 -15.48
N ARG A 138 4.07 1.69 -16.43
CA ARG A 138 5.32 2.47 -16.37
C ARG A 138 5.35 3.42 -15.18
N ASP A 139 4.25 4.10 -14.91
CA ASP A 139 4.15 5.05 -13.79
C ASP A 139 4.29 4.31 -12.44
N ILE A 140 3.64 3.15 -12.29
CA ILE A 140 3.82 2.25 -11.14
C ILE A 140 5.29 1.82 -11.01
N ALA A 141 5.89 1.32 -12.09
CA ALA A 141 7.27 0.88 -12.08
C ALA A 141 8.25 1.99 -11.68
N ALA A 142 8.04 3.20 -12.20
CA ALA A 142 8.86 4.37 -11.89
C ALA A 142 8.72 4.80 -10.43
N ALA A 143 7.49 4.83 -9.90
CA ALA A 143 7.23 5.18 -8.50
C ALA A 143 7.95 4.22 -7.54
N TRP A 144 7.83 2.90 -7.78
CA TRP A 144 8.41 1.88 -6.91
C TRP A 144 9.90 1.64 -7.10
N ALA A 145 10.49 2.11 -8.21
CA ALA A 145 11.94 2.03 -8.42
C ALA A 145 12.74 2.85 -7.40
N GLY A 146 12.20 3.98 -6.95
CA GLY A 146 12.84 4.89 -5.98
C GLY A 146 12.24 4.87 -4.58
N MET A 147 11.11 4.18 -4.38
CA MET A 147 10.41 4.17 -3.08
C MET A 147 11.20 3.37 -2.03
N GLU A 148 11.65 4.04 -0.97
CA GLU A 148 12.43 3.44 0.13
C GLU A 148 11.76 3.61 1.50
N PHE A 149 11.94 2.62 2.37
CA PHE A 149 11.61 2.77 3.78
C PHE A 149 12.44 3.89 4.44
N GLY A 150 11.76 4.71 5.22
CA GLY A 150 12.37 5.64 6.15
C GLY A 150 13.03 4.89 7.32
N VAL A 151 13.78 5.64 8.13
CA VAL A 151 14.50 5.10 9.28
C VAL A 151 14.28 5.98 10.50
N GLU A 152 14.09 5.34 11.65
CA GLU A 152 14.02 5.99 12.96
C GLU A 152 15.01 5.31 13.92
N VAL A 153 15.70 6.09 14.76
CA VAL A 153 16.68 5.54 15.69
C VAL A 153 15.98 5.21 17.00
N HIS A 154 16.09 3.95 17.43
CA HIS A 154 15.56 3.51 18.70
C HIS A 154 16.31 4.18 19.87
N GLU A 155 15.59 4.93 20.69
CA GLU A 155 16.17 5.80 21.73
C GLU A 155 17.11 5.05 22.70
N ARG A 156 16.76 3.81 23.06
CA ARG A 156 17.51 3.03 24.06
C ARG A 156 18.69 2.25 23.49
N THR A 157 18.54 1.72 22.27
CA THR A 157 19.51 0.76 21.69
C THR A 157 20.32 1.33 20.55
N GLY A 158 19.96 2.51 20.03
CA GLY A 158 20.60 3.14 18.88
C GLY A 158 20.36 2.42 17.55
N ILE A 159 19.48 1.41 17.52
CA ILE A 159 19.21 0.63 16.31
C ILE A 159 18.32 1.43 15.36
N LYS A 160 18.62 1.34 14.06
CA LYS A 160 17.84 1.94 12.97
C LYS A 160 16.62 1.07 12.65
N LEU A 161 15.46 1.44 13.19
CA LEU A 161 14.17 0.83 12.90
C LEU A 161 13.63 1.34 11.56
N LEU A 162 12.83 0.52 10.87
CA LEU A 162 12.16 0.96 9.64
C LEU A 162 10.98 1.87 9.97
N LYS A 163 10.65 2.74 9.02
CA LYS A 163 9.48 3.61 9.05
C LYS A 163 8.84 3.66 7.67
N ALA A 164 7.53 3.43 7.60
CA ALA A 164 6.74 3.72 6.40
C ALA A 164 6.10 5.10 6.58
N SER A 165 6.13 5.93 5.54
CA SER A 165 5.36 7.16 5.51
C SER A 165 3.90 6.87 5.18
N GLU A 166 2.98 7.70 5.66
CA GLU A 166 1.55 7.59 5.32
C GLU A 166 1.35 7.68 3.79
N GLU A 167 2.05 8.61 3.13
CA GLU A 167 2.06 8.75 1.68
C GLU A 167 2.48 7.46 0.95
N MET A 168 3.45 6.71 1.46
CA MET A 168 3.86 5.44 0.86
C MET A 168 2.74 4.39 0.93
N ILE A 169 2.00 4.35 2.04
CA ILE A 169 0.88 3.42 2.23
C ILE A 169 -0.27 3.82 1.31
N GLU A 170 -0.60 5.11 1.21
CA GLU A 170 -1.63 5.61 0.29
C GLU A 170 -1.29 5.28 -1.17
N ILE A 171 -0.04 5.48 -1.59
CA ILE A 171 0.44 5.12 -2.94
C ILE A 171 0.36 3.60 -3.17
N LEU A 172 0.61 2.78 -2.14
CA LEU A 172 0.48 1.32 -2.22
C LEU A 172 -0.97 0.90 -2.48
N GLU A 173 -1.90 1.43 -1.69
CA GLU A 173 -3.34 1.12 -1.82
C GLU A 173 -3.88 1.59 -3.17
N ASP A 174 -3.54 2.80 -3.60
CA ASP A 174 -3.99 3.34 -4.90
C ASP A 174 -3.43 2.52 -6.07
N HIS A 175 -2.13 2.22 -6.09
CA HIS A 175 -1.55 1.40 -7.16
C HIS A 175 -2.09 -0.04 -7.16
N GLN A 176 -2.38 -0.63 -6.00
CA GLN A 176 -3.07 -1.93 -5.93
C GLN A 176 -4.48 -1.86 -6.53
N ALA A 177 -5.25 -0.80 -6.23
CA ALA A 177 -6.58 -0.59 -6.81
C ALA A 177 -6.51 -0.38 -8.33
N GLN A 178 -5.52 0.38 -8.83
CA GLN A 178 -5.28 0.55 -10.26
C GLN A 178 -4.98 -0.80 -10.94
N LEU A 179 -4.11 -1.63 -10.37
CA LEU A 179 -3.79 -2.96 -10.91
C LEU A 179 -5.03 -3.88 -10.91
N GLN A 180 -5.84 -3.85 -9.85
CA GLN A 180 -7.09 -4.63 -9.78
C GLN A 180 -8.10 -4.22 -10.87
N ASN A 181 -8.19 -2.91 -11.16
CA ASN A 181 -9.01 -2.40 -12.25
C ASN A 181 -8.47 -2.85 -13.62
N MET A 182 -7.15 -2.87 -13.82
CA MET A 182 -6.53 -3.39 -15.03
C MET A 182 -6.81 -4.89 -15.21
N THR A 183 -6.65 -5.69 -14.16
CA THR A 183 -6.95 -7.15 -14.17
C THR A 183 -8.40 -7.43 -14.56
N SER A 184 -9.34 -6.58 -14.13
CA SER A 184 -10.77 -6.74 -14.42
C SER A 184 -11.17 -6.25 -15.83
N SER A 185 -10.26 -5.60 -16.55
CA SER A 185 -10.52 -5.08 -17.89
C SER A 185 -10.50 -6.20 -18.94
N LYS A 186 -11.49 -6.19 -19.84
CA LYS A 186 -11.51 -7.09 -21.01
C LYS A 186 -10.30 -6.94 -21.95
N TYR A 187 -9.55 -5.84 -21.84
CA TYR A 187 -8.40 -5.52 -22.69
C TYR A 187 -7.05 -5.93 -22.07
N VAL A 188 -7.04 -6.63 -20.94
CA VAL A 188 -5.81 -6.96 -20.20
C VAL A 188 -4.95 -8.04 -20.86
N ALA A 189 -5.48 -8.80 -21.83
CA ALA A 189 -4.87 -10.03 -22.32
C ALA A 189 -3.37 -9.92 -22.67
N PHE A 190 -2.96 -8.83 -23.33
CA PHE A 190 -1.55 -8.60 -23.69
C PHE A 190 -0.66 -8.30 -22.47
N PHE A 191 -1.19 -7.60 -21.46
CA PHE A 191 -0.45 -7.17 -20.26
C PHE A 191 -0.69 -8.07 -19.04
N LEU A 192 -1.46 -9.15 -19.16
CA LEU A 192 -1.90 -9.98 -18.04
C LEU A 192 -0.73 -10.45 -17.18
N GLN A 193 0.37 -10.90 -17.80
CA GLN A 193 1.55 -11.35 -17.07
C GLN A 193 2.20 -10.22 -16.28
N GLU A 194 2.33 -9.03 -16.87
CA GLU A 194 2.98 -7.89 -16.24
C GLU A 194 2.12 -7.32 -15.10
N VAL A 195 0.82 -7.14 -15.34
CA VAL A 195 -0.17 -6.71 -14.33
C VAL A 195 -0.19 -7.70 -13.16
N SER A 196 -0.28 -9.00 -13.44
CA SER A 196 -0.29 -10.04 -12.39
C SER A 196 1.01 -10.04 -11.57
N SER A 197 2.16 -9.87 -12.23
CA SER A 197 3.46 -9.74 -11.56
C SER A 197 3.50 -8.54 -10.62
N TRP A 198 3.04 -7.36 -11.08
CA TRP A 198 2.99 -6.17 -10.24
C TRP A 198 2.00 -6.31 -9.09
N GLN A 199 0.83 -6.90 -9.35
CA GLN A 199 -0.18 -7.16 -8.33
C GLN A 199 0.36 -8.06 -7.22
N GLN A 200 1.07 -9.13 -7.59
CA GLN A 200 1.72 -10.01 -6.61
C GLN A 200 2.81 -9.27 -5.82
N LYS A 201 3.65 -8.47 -6.48
CA LYS A 201 4.73 -7.71 -5.83
C LYS A 201 4.21 -6.73 -4.79
N LEU A 202 3.17 -5.95 -5.15
CA LEU A 202 2.59 -4.97 -4.25
C LEU A 202 1.76 -5.62 -3.14
N SER A 203 1.05 -6.71 -3.42
CA SER A 203 0.32 -7.46 -2.39
C SER A 203 1.27 -8.09 -1.36
N ASN A 204 2.38 -8.67 -1.80
CA ASN A 204 3.41 -9.20 -0.90
C ASN A 204 4.08 -8.07 -0.09
N ALA A 205 4.35 -6.92 -0.71
CA ALA A 205 4.88 -5.76 0.01
C ALA A 205 3.94 -5.30 1.12
N ASP A 206 2.63 -5.19 0.84
CA ASP A 206 1.60 -4.82 1.82
C ASP A 206 1.54 -5.79 3.01
N GLN A 207 1.49 -7.10 2.74
CA GLN A 207 1.49 -8.13 3.79
C GLN A 207 2.73 -8.06 4.68
N ILE A 208 3.91 -7.89 4.07
CA ILE A 208 5.17 -7.76 4.81
C ILE A 208 5.20 -6.47 5.62
N ILE A 209 4.74 -5.35 5.06
CA ILE A 209 4.65 -4.07 5.77
C ILE A 209 3.79 -4.22 7.02
N GLY A 210 2.56 -4.75 6.88
CA GLY A 210 1.65 -4.96 8.00
C GLY A 210 2.27 -5.83 9.10
N SER A 211 2.79 -7.01 8.72
CA SER A 211 3.41 -7.94 9.66
C SER A 211 4.67 -7.37 10.31
N TRP A 212 5.52 -6.69 9.53
CA TRP A 212 6.77 -6.07 10.02
C TRP A 212 6.50 -5.04 11.10
N PHE A 213 5.57 -4.10 10.85
CA PHE A 213 5.29 -3.04 11.81
C PHE A 213 4.56 -3.54 13.05
N GLU A 214 3.79 -4.63 12.95
CA GLU A 214 3.25 -5.31 14.14
C GLU A 214 4.35 -5.95 14.98
N VAL A 215 5.25 -6.73 14.35
CA VAL A 215 6.42 -7.33 15.00
C VAL A 215 7.31 -6.26 15.63
N GLN A 216 7.63 -5.19 14.91
CA GLN A 216 8.47 -4.10 15.40
C GLN A 216 7.85 -3.42 16.63
N ARG A 217 6.55 -3.12 16.61
CA ARG A 217 5.84 -2.48 17.75
C ARG A 217 5.84 -3.37 18.99
N LYS A 218 5.52 -4.66 18.83
CA LYS A 218 5.53 -5.62 19.95
C LYS A 218 6.93 -5.88 20.46
N TRP A 219 7.91 -5.99 19.57
CA TRP A 219 9.31 -6.11 19.94
C TRP A 219 9.75 -4.89 20.74
N GLN A 220 9.53 -3.65 20.29
CA GLN A 220 9.91 -2.44 21.03
C GLN A 220 9.32 -2.40 22.45
N TYR A 221 8.04 -2.76 22.58
CA TYR A 221 7.38 -2.84 23.89
C TYR A 221 8.05 -3.87 24.81
N LEU A 222 8.22 -5.10 24.34
CA LEU A 222 8.79 -6.19 25.12
C LEU A 222 10.29 -6.04 25.35
N GLU A 223 11.02 -5.39 24.45
CA GLU A 223 12.45 -5.12 24.52
C GLU A 223 12.78 -4.30 25.76
N SER A 224 12.02 -3.22 26.00
CA SER A 224 12.19 -2.38 27.19
C SER A 224 11.99 -3.14 28.51
N ILE A 225 11.20 -4.21 28.50
CA ILE A 225 10.82 -4.98 29.69
C ILE A 225 11.77 -6.16 29.90
N PHE A 226 11.91 -7.03 28.90
CA PHE A 226 12.70 -8.25 28.99
C PHE A 226 14.21 -8.01 28.90
N ILE A 227 14.68 -6.89 28.35
CA ILE A 227 16.11 -6.53 28.38
C ILE A 227 16.37 -5.49 29.47
N GLY A 228 15.42 -4.60 29.75
CA GLY A 228 15.58 -3.53 30.75
C GLY A 228 15.40 -3.95 32.21
N SER A 229 14.73 -5.08 32.49
CA SER A 229 14.42 -5.52 33.86
C SER A 229 14.97 -6.91 34.18
N GLU A 230 16.05 -6.97 34.96
CA GLU A 230 16.64 -8.23 35.44
C GLU A 230 15.69 -9.01 36.35
N ASP A 231 14.86 -8.32 37.14
CA ASP A 231 13.86 -8.96 38.00
C ASP A 231 12.82 -9.72 37.17
N ILE A 232 12.27 -9.10 36.12
CA ILE A 232 11.32 -9.77 35.21
C ILE A 232 11.98 -10.95 34.51
N ARG A 233 13.24 -10.82 34.07
CA ARG A 233 13.99 -11.94 33.46
C ARG A 233 14.13 -13.13 34.40
N SER A 234 14.34 -12.87 35.69
CA SER A 234 14.45 -13.91 36.71
C SER A 234 13.12 -14.61 36.99
N GLN A 235 12.00 -13.90 36.87
CA GLN A 235 10.66 -14.43 37.10
C GLN A 235 10.10 -15.18 35.89
N LEU A 236 10.46 -14.78 34.67
CA LEU A 236 10.02 -15.37 33.41
C LEU A 236 11.21 -15.90 32.58
N PRO A 237 11.94 -16.94 33.05
CA PRO A 237 13.19 -17.37 32.42
C PRO A 237 12.98 -18.03 31.06
N GLU A 238 11.87 -18.75 30.85
CA GLU A 238 11.56 -19.37 29.55
C GLU A 238 11.20 -18.31 28.50
N ASP A 239 10.34 -17.35 28.85
CA ASP A 239 9.96 -16.26 27.96
C ASP A 239 11.11 -15.30 27.69
N SER A 240 12.03 -15.13 28.65
CA SER A 240 13.28 -14.37 28.43
C SER A 240 14.17 -15.03 27.40
N LYS A 241 14.38 -16.35 27.48
CA LYS A 241 15.14 -17.10 26.45
C LYS A 241 14.46 -17.03 25.08
N ARG A 242 13.13 -17.09 25.06
CA ARG A 242 12.35 -16.92 23.83
C ARG A 242 12.54 -15.51 23.26
N PHE A 243 12.50 -14.48 24.10
CA PHE A 243 12.70 -13.10 23.68
C PHE A 243 14.13 -12.84 23.17
N ASP A 244 15.16 -13.42 23.80
CA ASP A 244 16.55 -13.29 23.32
C ASP A 244 16.73 -13.89 21.91
N TYR A 245 16.04 -15.01 21.61
CA TYR A 245 15.98 -15.56 20.26
C TYR A 245 15.29 -14.58 19.29
N ILE A 246 14.10 -14.08 19.65
CA ILE A 246 13.35 -13.12 18.84
C ILE A 246 14.19 -11.88 18.54
N ASP A 247 14.86 -11.31 19.56
CA ASP A 247 15.69 -10.12 19.43
C ASP A 247 16.83 -10.32 18.43
N ARG A 248 17.52 -11.46 18.50
CA ARG A 248 18.57 -11.80 17.55
C ARG A 248 18.05 -11.92 16.12
N GLU A 249 16.97 -12.67 15.91
CA GLU A 249 16.40 -12.89 14.59
C GLU A 249 15.84 -11.58 14.01
N PHE A 250 15.10 -10.79 14.80
CA PHE A 250 14.55 -9.51 14.37
C PHE A 250 15.66 -8.53 13.99
N ARG A 251 16.74 -8.44 14.78
CA ARG A 251 17.91 -7.60 14.43
C ARG A 251 18.59 -8.05 13.15
N ALA A 252 18.70 -9.35 12.91
CA ALA A 252 19.26 -9.88 11.66
C ALA A 252 18.39 -9.50 10.46
N LEU A 253 17.07 -9.64 10.57
CA LEU A 253 16.13 -9.19 9.54
C LEU A 253 16.22 -7.68 9.33
N LEU A 254 16.29 -6.90 10.42
CA LEU A 254 16.36 -5.45 10.36
C LEU A 254 17.64 -4.95 9.70
N ALA A 255 18.78 -5.59 9.97
CA ALA A 255 20.03 -5.32 9.26
C ALA A 255 19.91 -5.63 7.77
N GLN A 256 19.26 -6.75 7.43
CA GLN A 256 19.00 -7.16 6.05
C GLN A 256 18.06 -6.18 5.30
N MET A 257 17.06 -5.62 5.97
CA MET A 257 16.17 -4.61 5.39
C MET A 257 16.85 -3.24 5.29
N ASN A 258 17.72 -2.89 6.24
CA ASN A 258 18.48 -1.64 6.18
C ASN A 258 19.58 -1.64 5.09
N SER A 259 20.10 -2.81 4.70
CA SER A 259 21.09 -2.90 3.61
C SER A 259 20.50 -2.57 2.24
N ASP A 260 19.20 -2.80 2.08
CA ASP A 260 18.44 -2.47 0.88
C ASP A 260 17.00 -2.11 1.29
N ARG A 261 16.74 -0.81 1.32
CA ARG A 261 15.49 -0.22 1.84
C ARG A 261 14.42 -0.03 0.76
N ASN A 262 14.70 -0.34 -0.50
CA ASN A 262 13.68 -0.21 -1.55
C ASN A 262 12.51 -1.14 -1.22
N VAL A 263 11.29 -0.61 -1.19
CA VAL A 263 10.11 -1.32 -0.66
C VAL A 263 9.85 -2.61 -1.44
N VAL A 264 9.76 -2.52 -2.77
CA VAL A 264 9.44 -3.69 -3.60
C VAL A 264 10.59 -4.69 -3.64
N ARG A 265 11.84 -4.22 -3.79
CA ARG A 265 13.01 -5.10 -3.86
C ARG A 265 13.29 -5.82 -2.54
N SER A 266 13.11 -5.14 -1.41
CA SER A 266 13.35 -5.72 -0.08
C SER A 266 12.31 -6.76 0.31
N THR A 267 11.04 -6.51 -0.03
CA THR A 267 9.91 -7.41 0.28
C THR A 267 9.82 -8.60 -0.67
N ASN A 268 10.23 -8.45 -1.93
CA ASN A 268 10.09 -9.48 -2.98
C ASN A 268 11.39 -10.22 -3.33
N ARG A 269 12.30 -10.39 -2.37
CA ARG A 269 13.57 -11.10 -2.60
C ARG A 269 13.32 -12.57 -2.97
N SER A 270 13.94 -13.03 -4.05
CA SER A 270 13.76 -14.40 -4.55
C SER A 270 14.16 -15.44 -3.50
N GLY A 271 13.27 -16.40 -3.23
CA GLY A 271 13.48 -17.47 -2.24
C GLY A 271 13.41 -17.01 -0.78
N SER A 272 13.07 -15.74 -0.53
CA SER A 272 12.91 -15.21 0.82
C SER A 272 11.63 -15.74 1.46
N LYS A 273 11.76 -16.28 2.67
CA LYS A 273 10.63 -16.64 3.55
C LYS A 273 10.36 -15.54 4.58
N LEU A 274 10.53 -14.29 4.18
CA LEU A 274 10.45 -13.15 5.09
C LEU A 274 9.10 -13.10 5.82
N TYR A 275 7.99 -13.24 5.09
CA TYR A 275 6.66 -13.25 5.68
C TYR A 275 6.49 -14.40 6.69
N ASP A 276 6.87 -15.64 6.34
CA ASP A 276 6.80 -16.79 7.25
C ASP A 276 7.64 -16.57 8.52
N HIS A 277 8.85 -15.98 8.37
CA HIS A 277 9.70 -15.65 9.50
C HIS A 277 9.05 -14.59 10.40
N LEU A 278 8.46 -13.54 9.82
CA LEU A 278 7.74 -12.52 10.59
C LEU A 278 6.54 -13.11 11.33
N GLU A 279 5.76 -14.01 10.70
CA GLU A 279 4.67 -14.71 11.39
C GLU A 279 5.15 -15.54 12.58
N ILE A 280 6.28 -16.25 12.43
CA ILE A 280 6.86 -17.04 13.51
C ILE A 280 7.28 -16.11 14.67
N LEU A 281 7.97 -15.01 14.36
CA LEU A 281 8.37 -14.03 15.37
C LEU A 281 7.16 -13.41 16.06
N LEU A 282 6.12 -13.05 15.31
CA LEU A 282 4.89 -12.50 15.84
C LEU A 282 4.20 -13.46 16.82
N LYS A 283 4.07 -14.74 16.44
CA LYS A 283 3.51 -15.79 17.32
C LYS A 283 4.31 -15.93 18.61
N MET A 284 5.65 -15.90 18.53
CA MET A 284 6.50 -15.96 19.72
C MET A 284 6.40 -14.70 20.59
N LEU A 285 6.31 -13.51 19.99
CA LEU A 285 6.10 -12.24 20.69
C LEU A 285 4.76 -12.25 21.45
N LEU A 286 3.70 -12.76 20.83
CA LEU A 286 2.38 -12.89 21.46
C LEU A 286 2.41 -13.82 22.68
N LEU A 287 3.20 -14.89 22.63
CA LEU A 287 3.38 -15.77 23.79
C LEU A 287 4.11 -15.05 24.94
N CYS A 288 5.18 -14.30 24.63
CA CYS A 288 5.89 -13.50 25.63
C CYS A 288 4.98 -12.42 26.25
N GLU A 289 4.18 -11.74 25.43
CA GLU A 289 3.22 -10.74 25.88
C GLU A 289 2.14 -11.35 26.78
N LYS A 290 1.62 -12.52 26.41
CA LYS A 290 0.66 -13.25 27.25
C LYS A 290 1.26 -13.64 28.59
N ALA A 291 2.45 -14.25 28.59
CA ALA A 291 3.12 -14.66 29.82
C ALA A 291 3.40 -13.46 30.74
N LEU A 292 3.79 -12.32 30.16
CA LEU A 292 3.97 -11.07 30.89
C LEU A 292 2.66 -10.60 31.53
N ASN A 293 1.55 -10.60 30.78
CA ASN A 293 0.25 -10.19 31.30
C ASN A 293 -0.24 -11.12 32.43
N ASP A 294 -0.09 -12.43 32.27
CA ASP A 294 -0.45 -13.42 33.30
C ASP A 294 0.38 -13.22 34.58
N TYR A 295 1.67 -12.88 34.43
CA TYR A 295 2.54 -12.51 35.54
C TYR A 295 2.08 -11.22 36.24
N LEU A 296 1.76 -10.17 35.48
CA LEU A 296 1.24 -8.91 36.03
C LEU A 296 -0.08 -9.13 36.78
N GLU A 297 -0.96 -9.96 36.25
CA GLU A 297 -2.23 -10.28 36.89
C GLU A 297 -2.03 -11.04 38.22
N THR A 298 -1.09 -11.98 38.25
CA THR A 298 -0.69 -12.66 39.50
C THR A 298 -0.20 -11.66 40.56
N LYS A 299 0.52 -10.62 40.14
CA LYS A 299 0.95 -9.53 41.04
C LYS A 299 -0.21 -8.68 41.52
N ARG A 300 -1.18 -8.37 40.65
CA ARG A 300 -2.41 -7.65 41.04
C ARG A 300 -3.25 -8.43 42.05
N LEU A 301 -3.39 -9.74 41.88
CA LEU A 301 -4.07 -10.60 42.85
C LEU A 301 -3.35 -10.63 44.20
N SER A 302 -2.01 -10.61 44.19
CA SER A 302 -1.19 -10.60 45.41
C SER A 302 -1.24 -9.27 46.17
N TYR A 303 -1.45 -8.15 45.46
CA TYR A 303 -1.63 -6.83 46.05
C TYR A 303 -2.70 -6.03 45.28
N PRO A 304 -3.98 -6.11 45.71
CA PRO A 304 -5.11 -5.56 44.96
C PRO A 304 -5.04 -4.06 44.63
N ARG A 305 -4.19 -3.28 45.30
CA ARG A 305 -4.02 -1.87 44.94
C ARG A 305 -3.33 -1.66 43.60
N PHE A 306 -2.65 -2.68 43.07
CA PHE A 306 -2.10 -2.63 41.71
C PHE A 306 -3.17 -2.57 40.61
N TYR A 307 -4.45 -2.82 40.91
CA TYR A 307 -5.54 -2.55 39.96
C TYR A 307 -5.77 -1.05 39.70
N PHE A 308 -5.28 -0.16 40.58
CA PHE A 308 -5.43 1.30 40.43
C PHE A 308 -4.32 1.95 39.60
N VAL A 309 -3.31 1.20 39.18
CA VAL A 309 -2.19 1.70 38.36
C VAL A 309 -2.24 1.11 36.95
N SER A 310 -1.72 1.86 35.99
CA SER A 310 -1.58 1.37 34.61
C SER A 310 -0.59 0.19 34.55
N SER A 311 -0.67 -0.66 33.51
CA SER A 311 0.30 -1.75 33.33
C SER A 311 1.74 -1.23 33.20
N ALA A 312 1.94 -0.05 32.60
CA ALA A 312 3.25 0.59 32.48
C ALA A 312 3.80 1.02 33.85
N ASP A 313 2.97 1.65 34.69
CA ASP A 313 3.35 2.00 36.06
C ASP A 313 3.63 0.74 36.90
N LEU A 314 2.82 -0.30 36.74
CA LEU A 314 3.03 -1.58 37.44
C LEU A 314 4.36 -2.21 37.06
N LEU A 315 4.71 -2.20 35.77
CA LEU A 315 6.00 -2.68 35.29
C LEU A 315 7.17 -1.87 35.88
N ASP A 316 7.04 -0.54 35.96
CA ASP A 316 8.07 0.33 36.57
C ASP A 316 8.22 0.09 38.08
N ILE A 317 7.11 -0.19 38.79
CA ILE A 317 7.12 -0.57 40.20
C ILE A 317 7.82 -1.93 40.39
N LEU A 318 7.52 -2.91 39.53
CA LEU A 318 8.08 -4.26 39.62
C LEU A 318 9.57 -4.28 39.24
N SER A 319 9.97 -3.58 38.18
CA SER A 319 11.37 -3.48 37.76
C SER A 319 12.25 -2.82 38.83
N ASN A 320 11.69 -1.87 39.58
CA ASN A 320 12.37 -1.19 40.68
C ASN A 320 11.99 -1.75 42.06
N GLY A 321 11.43 -2.96 42.16
CA GLY A 321 10.88 -3.50 43.40
C GLY A 321 11.87 -3.58 44.58
N ASN A 322 13.17 -3.68 44.27
CA ASN A 322 14.27 -3.68 45.24
C ASN A 322 14.79 -2.28 45.63
N ASN A 323 14.27 -1.22 45.00
CA ASN A 323 14.62 0.18 45.26
C ASN A 323 13.37 0.95 45.77
N PRO A 324 13.14 0.97 47.10
CA PRO A 324 11.98 1.62 47.70
C PRO A 324 11.84 3.10 47.34
N ALA A 325 12.95 3.80 47.05
CA ALA A 325 12.92 5.21 46.67
C ALA A 325 12.28 5.44 45.29
N MET A 326 12.49 4.54 44.34
CA MET A 326 11.86 4.61 43.03
C MET A 326 10.38 4.24 43.10
N VAL A 327 10.05 3.16 43.82
CA VAL A 327 8.65 2.74 44.06
C VAL A 327 7.87 3.84 44.79
N SER A 328 8.52 4.60 45.68
CA SER A 328 7.89 5.69 46.43
C SER A 328 7.25 6.77 45.55
N ARG A 329 7.72 6.93 44.30
CA ARG A 329 7.14 7.89 43.33
C ARG A 329 5.72 7.51 42.91
N HIS A 330 5.37 6.23 43.02
CA HIS A 330 4.07 5.69 42.63
C HIS A 330 3.10 5.56 43.80
N LEU A 331 3.52 5.85 45.04
CA LEU A 331 2.69 5.68 46.23
C LEU A 331 1.42 6.52 46.19
N THR A 332 1.47 7.73 45.63
CA THR A 332 0.30 8.59 45.44
C THR A 332 -0.77 8.00 44.52
N LYS A 333 -0.41 6.99 43.71
CA LYS A 333 -1.35 6.23 42.87
C LYS A 333 -1.87 4.97 43.59
N LEU A 334 -1.15 4.48 44.59
CA LEU A 334 -1.50 3.28 45.37
C LEU A 334 -2.26 3.59 46.66
N TYR A 335 -2.14 4.82 47.17
CA TYR A 335 -2.74 5.28 48.42
C TYR A 335 -3.37 6.67 48.22
N ASP A 336 -4.58 6.86 48.75
CA ASP A 336 -5.28 8.14 48.63
C ASP A 336 -4.56 9.28 49.36
N SER A 337 -4.12 9.03 50.60
CA SER A 337 -3.59 10.07 51.50
C SER A 337 -2.08 10.01 51.71
N VAL A 338 -1.38 8.99 51.22
CA VAL A 338 0.08 8.87 51.40
C VAL A 338 0.80 9.53 50.22
N GLY A 339 1.66 10.48 50.54
CA GLY A 339 2.53 11.14 49.57
C GLY A 339 3.82 10.35 49.36
N LYS A 340 4.57 10.11 50.44
CA LYS A 340 5.91 9.49 50.40
C LYS A 340 6.16 8.66 51.65
N LEU A 341 7.14 7.76 51.58
CA LEU A 341 7.73 7.11 52.75
C LEU A 341 9.01 7.84 53.15
N ASN A 342 9.20 8.03 54.45
CA ASN A 342 10.46 8.53 55.00
C ASN A 342 11.45 7.37 55.10
N LEU A 343 12.26 7.19 54.04
CA LEU A 343 13.24 6.11 53.95
C LEU A 343 14.54 6.51 54.67
N ILE A 344 15.09 5.59 55.47
CA ILE A 344 16.36 5.80 56.18
C ILE A 344 17.51 5.62 55.18
N ALA A 345 18.28 6.69 54.98
CA ALA A 345 19.39 6.72 54.03
C ALA A 345 20.37 5.55 54.21
N GLY A 346 20.76 4.91 53.10
CA GLY A 346 21.66 3.75 53.11
C GLY A 346 21.02 2.44 53.56
N THR A 347 19.73 2.44 53.90
CA THR A 347 18.98 1.23 54.29
C THR A 347 17.73 1.05 53.41
N ARG A 348 17.10 -0.13 53.50
CA ARG A 348 15.79 -0.39 52.91
C ARG A 348 14.66 -0.29 53.94
N GLN A 349 14.82 0.57 54.94
CA GLN A 349 13.83 0.74 56.00
C GLN A 349 13.07 2.06 55.87
N ALA A 350 11.77 2.04 56.12
CA ALA A 350 10.94 3.23 56.24
C ALA A 350 10.70 3.55 57.73
N ALA A 351 11.05 4.77 58.14
CA ALA A 351 10.86 5.27 59.51
C ALA A 351 9.45 5.83 59.76
N GLY A 352 8.73 6.19 58.69
CA GLY A 352 7.40 6.77 58.78
C GLY A 352 6.79 7.05 57.42
N MET A 353 5.57 7.59 57.43
CA MET A 353 4.84 8.03 56.25
C MET A 353 4.64 9.54 56.26
N ILE A 354 4.63 10.13 55.07
CA ILE A 354 4.35 11.55 54.85
C ILE A 354 3.04 11.65 54.07
N ALA A 355 2.08 12.40 54.59
CA ALA A 355 0.81 12.64 53.93
C ALA A 355 0.99 13.41 52.61
N LYS A 356 0.12 13.14 51.65
CA LYS A 356 0.11 13.85 50.35
C LYS A 356 -0.27 15.32 50.53
N GLU A 357 -1.17 15.58 51.47
CA GLU A 357 -1.66 16.91 51.82
C GLU A 357 -1.01 17.38 53.12
N LEU A 358 -0.66 18.67 53.20
CA LEU A 358 -0.08 19.33 54.38
C LEU A 358 1.28 18.79 54.86
N GLU A 359 1.86 17.81 54.14
CA GLU A 359 3.15 17.16 54.45
C GLU A 359 3.26 16.66 55.90
N GLU A 360 2.14 16.23 56.49
CA GLU A 360 2.12 15.70 57.85
C GLU A 360 2.98 14.43 57.94
N TYR A 361 3.91 14.41 58.89
CA TYR A 361 4.80 13.28 59.14
C TYR A 361 4.28 12.42 60.29
N VAL A 362 4.04 11.14 60.01
CA VAL A 362 3.66 10.14 61.01
C VAL A 362 4.76 9.09 61.12
N ALA A 363 5.49 9.11 62.24
CA ALA A 363 6.51 8.12 62.54
C ALA A 363 5.87 6.75 62.83
N PHE A 364 6.41 5.67 62.26
CA PHE A 364 5.94 4.32 62.55
C PHE A 364 6.39 3.89 63.96
N ILE A 365 5.58 3.04 64.62
CA ILE A 365 5.91 2.47 65.94
C ILE A 365 7.27 1.73 65.89
N GLN A 366 7.52 1.04 64.78
CA GLN A 366 8.78 0.39 64.44
C GLN A 366 9.05 0.60 62.95
N ASN A 367 10.32 0.76 62.58
CA ASN A 367 10.73 0.89 61.19
C ASN A 367 10.18 -0.28 60.35
N CYS A 368 9.58 0.03 59.20
CA CYS A 368 9.10 -0.97 58.27
C CYS A 368 10.26 -1.41 57.36
N ASP A 369 10.46 -2.72 57.24
CA ASP A 369 11.43 -3.27 56.28
C ASP A 369 10.80 -3.32 54.87
N CYS A 370 11.41 -2.60 53.93
CA CYS A 370 11.03 -2.50 52.52
C CYS A 370 11.90 -3.37 51.60
N SER A 371 12.46 -4.46 52.12
CA SER A 371 13.24 -5.43 51.35
C SER A 371 12.38 -6.54 50.72
N GLY A 372 12.93 -7.23 49.73
CA GLY A 372 12.28 -8.36 49.06
C GLY A 372 11.24 -7.96 48.02
N LYS A 373 10.29 -8.86 47.74
CA LYS A 373 9.26 -8.67 46.72
C LYS A 373 8.37 -7.45 47.04
N VAL A 374 8.11 -6.63 46.03
CA VAL A 374 7.42 -5.34 46.20
C VAL A 374 6.02 -5.45 46.78
N GLU A 375 5.26 -6.46 46.33
CA GLU A 375 3.93 -6.73 46.86
C GLU A 375 3.93 -7.11 48.35
N VAL A 376 5.01 -7.76 48.82
CA VAL A 376 5.12 -8.21 50.22
C VAL A 376 5.42 -7.02 51.11
N TRP A 377 6.39 -6.20 50.74
CA TRP A 377 6.75 -5.07 51.59
C TRP A 377 5.73 -3.92 51.53
N LEU A 378 5.01 -3.72 50.43
CA LEU A 378 3.88 -2.77 50.38
C LEU A 378 2.72 -3.21 51.30
N ASN A 379 2.47 -4.52 51.42
CA ASN A 379 1.54 -5.04 52.42
C ASN A 379 2.04 -4.77 53.84
N ARG A 380 3.33 -5.02 54.13
CA ARG A 380 3.93 -4.68 55.44
C ARG A 380 3.83 -3.20 55.79
N VAL A 381 4.03 -2.31 54.83
CA VAL A 381 3.83 -0.86 55.00
C VAL A 381 2.38 -0.59 55.36
N THR A 382 1.43 -1.18 54.63
CA THR A 382 -0.01 -1.03 54.89
C THR A 382 -0.40 -1.47 56.30
N ASP A 383 0.15 -2.60 56.77
CA ASP A 383 -0.11 -3.09 58.12
C ASP A 383 0.52 -2.18 59.19
N LYS A 384 1.76 -1.71 58.97
CA LYS A 384 2.42 -0.76 59.87
C LYS A 384 1.72 0.58 59.94
N MET A 385 1.16 1.08 58.84
CA MET A 385 0.32 2.27 58.84
C MET A 385 -0.92 2.09 59.73
N ARG A 386 -1.63 0.96 59.58
CA ARG A 386 -2.83 0.64 60.38
C ARG A 386 -2.50 0.48 61.86
N GLU A 387 -1.40 -0.21 62.17
CA GLU A 387 -0.92 -0.41 63.54
C GLU A 387 -0.57 0.93 64.21
N THR A 388 0.20 1.77 63.51
CA THR A 388 0.63 3.10 63.99
C THR A 388 -0.55 4.02 64.26
N LEU A 389 -1.51 4.12 63.34
CA LEU A 389 -2.70 4.95 63.53
C LEU A 389 -3.59 4.44 64.66
N ARG A 390 -3.75 3.11 64.80
CA ARG A 390 -4.51 2.53 65.93
C ARG A 390 -3.86 2.79 67.28
N ASP A 391 -2.54 2.76 67.37
CA ASP A 391 -1.82 3.09 68.60
C ASP A 391 -1.91 4.58 68.93
N GLN A 392 -1.74 5.47 67.94
CA GLN A 392 -1.93 6.90 68.14
C GLN A 392 -3.35 7.25 68.61
N LEU A 393 -4.38 6.63 68.01
CA LEU A 393 -5.78 6.81 68.43
C LEU A 393 -6.09 6.26 69.83
N LYS A 394 -5.30 5.31 70.34
CA LYS A 394 -5.44 4.81 71.72
C LYS A 394 -4.71 5.67 72.75
N ARG A 395 -3.67 6.39 72.32
CA ARG A 395 -2.86 7.28 73.17
C ARG A 395 -3.41 8.70 73.21
N SER A 396 -4.06 9.13 72.13
CA SER A 396 -4.93 10.32 72.08
C SER A 396 -6.24 10.05 72.79
#